data_AF-A0A7W0TBY5-F1
#
_entry.id   AF-A0A7W0TBY5-F1
#
_cell.length_a   1.000
_cell.length_b   1.000
_cell.length_c   1.000
_cell.angle_alpha   90.00
_cell.angle_beta   90.00
_cell.angle_gamma   90.00
#
_symmetry.space_group_name_H-M   'P 1'
#
loop_
_entity.id
_entity.type
_entity.pdbx_description
1 polymer ?
#
loop_
_entity_poly.entity_id
_entity_poly.type
_entity_poly.pdbx_seq_one_letter_code
_entity_poly.pdbx_strand_id
1 'polypeptide(L)'
;EAVLDWELCTLGDPLADVGYLGVYWGGDDDAGPGHPNDPTHEPGFPPYRDVLERYAERSGLDVDSIGYYVAFSAWRLAVISEGVYARYRAGVMGDIDPAIVAMFEASTVTLADRALAALSA
;
A
#
# COMPACT_ATOMS: atom_id res chain seq x y z
N GLU A 1 -3.38 1.07 25.25
CA GLU A 1 -3.06 0.66 23.87
C GLU A 1 -1.98 1.58 23.33
N ALA A 2 -1.14 1.11 22.39
CA ALA A 2 -0.03 1.88 21.83
C ALA A 2 0.05 1.67 20.31
N VAL A 3 0.32 2.74 19.58
CA VAL A 3 0.70 2.71 18.15
C VAL A 3 2.22 2.65 18.11
N LEU A 4 2.77 1.72 17.31
CA LEU A 4 4.21 1.46 17.21
C LEU A 4 4.76 1.96 15.85
N ASP A 5 6.08 1.89 15.70
CA ASP A 5 6.77 2.15 14.43
C ASP A 5 6.60 3.57 13.85
N TRP A 6 7.02 4.57 14.65
CA TRP A 6 6.90 5.99 14.31
C TRP A 6 8.05 6.54 13.43
N GLU A 7 8.91 5.69 12.87
CA GLU A 7 10.13 6.15 12.20
C GLU A 7 9.87 6.96 10.92
N LEU A 8 8.69 6.81 10.32
CA LEU A 8 8.25 7.56 9.13
C LEU A 8 7.25 8.68 9.43
N CYS A 9 6.96 8.98 10.70
CA CYS A 9 5.94 9.97 11.05
C CYS A 9 6.34 11.39 10.63
N THR A 10 5.38 12.16 10.14
CA THR A 10 5.56 13.56 9.75
C THR A 10 4.21 14.28 9.73
N LEU A 11 4.22 15.59 9.51
CA LEU A 11 3.02 16.36 9.17
C LEU A 11 2.72 16.21 7.67
N GLY A 12 1.46 15.98 7.32
CA GLY A 12 1.02 15.78 5.93
C GLY A 12 -0.49 15.78 5.80
N ASP A 13 -0.97 15.53 4.58
CA ASP A 13 -2.40 15.33 4.32
C ASP A 13 -2.84 13.98 4.92
N PRO A 14 -3.86 13.94 5.82
CA PRO A 14 -4.32 12.70 6.44
C PRO A 14 -4.78 11.63 5.43
N LEU A 15 -5.30 12.04 4.27
CA LEU A 15 -5.77 11.11 3.25
C LEU A 15 -4.63 10.32 2.61
N ALA A 16 -3.39 10.78 2.73
CA ALA A 16 -2.22 10.01 2.30
C ALA A 16 -2.07 8.70 3.11
N ASP A 17 -2.30 8.74 4.42
CA ASP A 17 -2.23 7.54 5.26
C ASP A 17 -3.45 6.63 5.03
N VAL A 18 -4.64 7.21 4.81
CA VAL A 18 -5.85 6.43 4.48
C VAL A 18 -5.70 5.74 3.12
N GLY A 19 -5.20 6.44 2.10
CA GLY A 19 -4.92 5.86 0.79
C GLY A 19 -3.84 4.78 0.84
N TYR A 20 -2.81 4.96 1.68
CA TYR A 20 -1.79 3.94 1.93
C TYR A 20 -2.39 2.67 2.53
N LEU A 21 -3.30 2.83 3.51
CA LEU A 21 -4.05 1.72 4.08
C LEU A 21 -4.85 0.95 3.02
N GLY A 22 -5.47 1.67 2.07
CA GLY A 22 -6.22 1.09 0.96
C GLY A 22 -5.39 0.20 0.03
N VAL A 23 -4.09 0.45 -0.13
CA VAL A 23 -3.22 -0.43 -0.93
C VAL A 23 -3.12 -1.83 -0.31
N TYR A 24 -3.16 -1.95 1.02
CA TYR A 24 -3.07 -3.23 1.72
C TYR A 24 -4.43 -3.83 2.07
N TRP A 25 -5.53 -3.14 1.77
CA TRP A 25 -6.86 -3.60 2.15
C TRP A 25 -7.41 -4.61 1.13
N GLY A 26 -7.53 -5.86 1.56
CA GLY A 26 -8.19 -6.91 0.79
C GLY A 26 -9.72 -6.75 0.74
N GLY A 27 -10.37 -7.36 -0.26
CA GLY A 27 -11.81 -7.64 -0.20
C GLY A 27 -12.71 -7.09 -1.31
N ASP A 28 -12.23 -6.19 -2.17
CA ASP A 28 -13.04 -5.66 -3.30
C ASP A 28 -12.40 -6.07 -4.64
N ASP A 29 -12.66 -7.30 -5.09
CA ASP A 29 -12.30 -7.90 -6.41
C ASP A 29 -10.85 -7.76 -6.93
N ASP A 30 -9.96 -7.12 -6.18
CA ASP A 30 -8.60 -6.82 -6.60
C ASP A 30 -7.67 -7.95 -6.13
N ALA A 31 -7.20 -8.74 -7.10
CA ALA A 31 -6.08 -9.67 -6.94
C ALA A 31 -4.73 -8.91 -6.81
N GLY A 32 -4.74 -7.80 -6.09
CA GLY A 32 -3.52 -7.11 -5.67
C GLY A 32 -2.69 -8.04 -4.78
N PRO A 33 -1.40 -7.74 -4.58
CA PRO A 33 -0.50 -8.55 -3.77
C PRO A 33 -0.83 -8.38 -2.28
N GLY A 34 -2.05 -8.74 -1.86
CA GLY A 34 -2.34 -9.06 -0.49
C GLY A 34 -1.45 -10.24 -0.10
N HIS A 35 -0.80 -10.15 1.05
CA HIS A 35 -0.09 -11.31 1.55
C HIS A 35 -1.13 -12.41 1.82
N PRO A 36 -0.80 -13.69 1.56
CA PRO A 36 -1.74 -14.81 1.73
C PRO A 36 -2.39 -14.92 3.11
N ASN A 37 -1.85 -14.20 4.11
CA ASN A 37 -2.29 -14.23 5.50
C ASN A 37 -2.86 -12.87 5.98
N ASP A 38 -3.18 -11.95 5.07
CA ASP A 38 -3.71 -10.65 5.47
C ASP A 38 -5.14 -10.81 6.02
N PRO A 39 -5.39 -10.36 7.27
CA PRO A 39 -6.68 -10.57 7.94
C PRO A 39 -7.83 -9.83 7.25
N THR A 40 -7.53 -8.88 6.38
CA THR A 40 -8.52 -8.12 5.60
C THR A 40 -9.30 -8.98 4.61
N HIS A 41 -8.80 -10.17 4.27
CA HIS A 41 -9.51 -11.13 3.40
C HIS A 41 -10.44 -12.07 4.18
N GLU A 42 -10.38 -12.07 5.52
CA GLU A 42 -11.15 -13.01 6.33
C GLU A 42 -12.62 -12.59 6.45
N PRO A 43 -13.56 -13.57 6.46
CA PRO A 43 -14.97 -13.28 6.68
C PRO A 43 -15.21 -12.50 7.98
N GLY A 44 -15.97 -11.41 7.87
CA GLY A 44 -16.28 -10.52 8.99
C GLY A 44 -15.31 -9.35 9.15
N PHE A 45 -14.22 -9.29 8.37
CA PHE A 45 -13.44 -8.08 8.25
C PHE A 45 -14.19 -7.04 7.39
N PRO A 46 -14.25 -5.76 7.79
CA PRO A 46 -14.98 -4.76 7.02
C PRO A 46 -14.29 -4.49 5.66
N PRO A 47 -15.07 -4.31 4.58
CA PRO A 47 -14.53 -3.87 3.30
C PRO A 47 -13.95 -2.45 3.44
N TYR A 48 -13.06 -2.08 2.53
CA TYR A 48 -12.36 -0.80 2.58
C TYR A 48 -13.32 0.39 2.58
N ARG A 49 -14.41 0.31 1.80
CA ARG A 49 -15.46 1.34 1.75
C ARG A 49 -16.11 1.63 3.11
N ASP A 50 -16.30 0.62 3.96
CA ASP A 50 -16.93 0.79 5.28
C ASP A 50 -15.94 1.49 6.25
N VAL A 51 -14.64 1.27 6.06
CA VAL A 51 -13.59 1.98 6.80
C VAL A 51 -13.52 3.45 6.37
N LEU A 52 -13.64 3.72 5.08
CA LEU A 52 -13.69 5.09 4.55
C LEU A 52 -14.90 5.87 5.08
N GLU A 53 -16.10 5.27 5.03
CA GLU A 53 -17.32 5.88 5.57
C GLU A 53 -17.14 6.23 7.06
N ARG A 54 -16.67 5.27 7.86
CA ARG A 54 -16.39 5.49 9.28
C ARG A 54 -15.33 6.57 9.52
N TYR A 55 -14.31 6.65 8.69
CA TYR A 55 -13.26 7.66 8.79
C TYR A 55 -13.81 9.05 8.47
N ALA A 56 -14.59 9.19 7.41
CA ALA A 56 -15.23 10.44 7.01
C ALA A 56 -16.19 10.95 8.10
N GLU A 57 -17.04 10.08 8.65
CA GLU A 57 -17.97 10.43 9.74
C GLU A 57 -17.26 10.95 10.99
N ARG A 58 -16.11 10.37 11.35
CA ARG A 58 -15.38 10.70 12.58
C ARG A 58 -14.44 11.89 12.44
N SER A 59 -13.85 12.06 11.27
CA SER A 59 -12.88 13.14 11.00
C SER A 59 -13.55 14.41 10.45
N GLY A 60 -14.71 14.28 9.81
CA GLY A 60 -15.34 15.34 9.05
C GLY A 60 -14.62 15.67 7.73
N LEU A 61 -13.68 14.82 7.30
CA LEU A 61 -12.95 14.98 6.05
C LEU A 61 -13.75 14.41 4.87
N ASP A 62 -13.66 15.10 3.74
CA ASP A 62 -14.10 14.59 2.44
C ASP A 62 -13.10 13.54 1.93
N VAL A 63 -13.61 12.35 1.58
CA VAL A 63 -12.82 11.21 1.10
C VAL A 63 -13.08 10.89 -0.37
N ASP A 64 -13.83 11.73 -1.10
CA ASP A 64 -14.17 11.50 -2.51
C ASP A 64 -12.93 11.37 -3.41
N SER A 65 -11.82 11.99 -3.00
CA SER A 65 -10.54 11.93 -3.72
C SER A 65 -9.65 10.74 -3.34
N ILE A 66 -10.14 9.77 -2.56
CA ILE A 66 -9.31 8.67 -2.04
C ILE A 66 -8.62 7.84 -3.13
N GLY A 67 -9.23 7.71 -4.32
CA GLY A 67 -8.63 6.98 -5.45
C GLY A 67 -7.26 7.55 -5.85
N TYR A 68 -7.11 8.88 -5.83
CA TYR A 68 -5.81 9.53 -6.06
C TYR A 68 -4.78 9.13 -5.00
N TYR A 69 -5.16 9.09 -3.73
CA TYR A 69 -4.25 8.74 -2.64
C TYR A 69 -3.86 7.27 -2.66
N VAL A 70 -4.76 6.37 -3.06
CA VAL A 70 -4.44 4.94 -3.30
C VAL A 70 -3.45 4.81 -4.45
N ALA A 71 -3.71 5.49 -5.57
CA ALA A 71 -2.79 5.49 -6.72
C ALA A 71 -1.40 6.04 -6.35
N PHE A 72 -1.35 7.18 -5.66
CA PHE A 72 -0.11 7.79 -5.18
C PHE A 72 0.65 6.84 -4.24
N SER A 73 -0.06 6.16 -3.35
CA SER A 73 0.53 5.22 -2.40
C SER A 73 1.10 3.98 -3.07
N ALA A 74 0.38 3.41 -4.04
CA ALA A 74 0.87 2.29 -4.86
C ALA A 74 2.14 2.70 -5.63
N TRP A 75 2.16 3.90 -6.23
CA TRP A 75 3.35 4.42 -6.91
C TRP A 75 4.52 4.63 -5.93
N ARG A 76 4.26 5.22 -4.76
CA ARG A 76 5.27 5.39 -3.70
C ARG A 76 5.89 4.05 -3.30
N LEU A 77 5.07 3.02 -3.13
CA LEU A 77 5.53 1.67 -2.83
C LEU A 77 6.35 1.06 -3.98
N ALA A 78 5.98 1.31 -5.23
CA ALA A 78 6.78 0.90 -6.39
C ALA A 78 8.18 1.52 -6.34
N VAL A 79 8.29 2.82 -6.01
CA VAL A 79 9.58 3.52 -5.86
C VAL A 79 10.41 2.95 -4.71
N ILE A 80 9.79 2.64 -3.57
CA ILE A 80 10.46 1.99 -2.44
C ILE A 80 10.98 0.61 -2.85
N SER A 81 10.14 -0.18 -3.54
CA SER A 81 10.49 -1.51 -4.05
C SER A 81 11.66 -1.45 -5.02
N GLU A 82 11.65 -0.50 -5.97
CA GLU A 82 12.76 -0.26 -6.89
C GLU A 82 14.04 0.12 -6.16
N GLY A 83 13.94 0.99 -5.14
CA GLY A 83 15.08 1.37 -4.32
C GLY A 83 15.70 0.20 -3.54
N VAL A 84 14.88 -0.79 -3.13
CA VAL A 84 15.35 -2.04 -2.52
C VAL A 84 16.00 -2.94 -3.58
N TYR A 85 15.33 -3.15 -4.70
CA TYR A 85 15.84 -3.95 -5.82
C TYR A 85 17.21 -3.45 -6.32
N ALA A 86 17.35 -2.15 -6.55
CA ALA A 86 18.60 -1.53 -6.98
C ALA A 86 19.75 -1.78 -6.00
N ARG A 87 19.49 -1.73 -4.69
CA ARG A 87 20.49 -2.05 -3.66
C ARG A 87 20.88 -3.52 -3.65
N TYR A 88 19.94 -4.44 -3.86
CA TYR A 88 20.26 -5.86 -4.00
C TYR A 88 21.10 -6.14 -5.24
N ARG A 89 20.73 -5.55 -6.38
CA ARG A 89 21.49 -5.66 -7.64
C ARG A 89 22.90 -5.09 -7.54
N ALA A 90 23.10 -4.06 -6.73
CA ALA A 90 24.41 -3.46 -6.47
C ALA A 90 25.27 -4.27 -5.46
N GLY A 91 24.73 -5.33 -4.84
CA GLY A 91 25.44 -6.15 -3.87
C GLY A 91 25.71 -5.48 -2.52
N VAL A 92 25.03 -4.36 -2.21
CA VAL A 92 25.29 -3.57 -0.99
C VAL A 92 24.59 -4.12 0.26
N MET A 93 23.80 -5.18 0.12
CA MET A 93 23.06 -5.83 1.22
C MET A 93 23.61 -7.21 1.61
N GLY A 94 24.79 -7.58 1.10
CA GLY A 94 25.39 -8.89 1.35
C GLY A 94 24.75 -10.00 0.50
N ASP A 95 24.90 -11.24 0.95
CA ASP A 95 24.33 -12.41 0.28
C ASP A 95 22.83 -12.47 0.54
N ILE A 96 22.05 -12.22 -0.51
CA ILE A 96 20.59 -12.25 -0.51
C ILE A 96 20.13 -13.36 -1.44
N ASP A 97 19.09 -14.08 -1.03
CA ASP A 97 18.45 -15.10 -1.87
C ASP A 97 18.00 -14.47 -3.20
N PRO A 98 18.44 -14.99 -4.36
CA PRO A 98 17.99 -14.52 -5.67
C PRO A 98 16.46 -14.46 -5.82
N ALA A 99 15.71 -15.31 -5.13
CA ALA A 99 14.24 -15.27 -5.13
C ALA A 99 13.69 -14.00 -4.49
N ILE A 100 14.32 -13.47 -3.43
CA ILE A 100 13.93 -12.21 -2.81
C ILE A 100 14.23 -11.04 -3.77
N VAL A 101 15.37 -11.08 -4.46
CA VAL A 101 15.72 -10.04 -5.43
C VAL A 101 14.70 -10.01 -6.57
N ALA A 102 14.33 -11.17 -7.12
CA ALA A 102 13.31 -11.30 -8.16
C ALA A 102 11.91 -10.87 -7.68
N MET A 103 11.58 -11.11 -6.40
CA MET A 103 10.33 -10.65 -5.81
C MET A 103 10.22 -9.12 -5.83
N PHE A 104 11.26 -8.39 -5.42
CA PHE A 104 11.24 -6.92 -5.45
C PHE A 104 11.21 -6.35 -6.87
N GLU A 105 11.82 -7.03 -7.84
CA GLU A 105 11.68 -6.66 -9.26
C GLU A 105 10.21 -6.77 -9.71
N ALA A 106 9.57 -7.90 -9.45
CA ALA A 106 8.18 -8.13 -9.80
C ALA A 106 7.23 -7.16 -9.06
N SER A 107 7.42 -6.98 -7.75
CA SER A 107 6.62 -6.07 -6.93
C SER A 107 6.66 -4.64 -7.45
N THR A 108 7.81 -4.17 -7.92
CA THR A 108 7.95 -2.82 -8.51
C THR A 108 6.99 -2.63 -9.67
N VAL A 109 6.96 -3.58 -10.61
CA VAL A 109 6.08 -3.52 -11.79
C VAL A 109 4.61 -3.63 -11.36
N THR A 110 4.26 -4.60 -10.51
CA THR A 110 2.89 -4.79 -10.04
C THR A 110 2.33 -3.56 -9.34
N LEU A 111 3.13 -2.91 -8.49
CA LEU A 111 2.72 -1.69 -7.78
C LEU A 111 2.56 -0.49 -8.72
N ALA A 112 3.41 -0.37 -9.74
CA ALA A 112 3.30 0.67 -10.75
C ALA A 112 2.03 0.50 -11.61
N ASP A 113 1.73 -0.72 -12.05
CA ASP A 113 0.51 -1.03 -12.81
C ASP A 113 -0.75 -0.76 -11.96
N ARG A 114 -0.72 -1.12 -10.68
CA ARG A 114 -1.81 -0.85 -9.75
C ARG A 114 -2.03 0.65 -9.54
N ALA A 115 -0.96 1.43 -9.44
CA ALA A 115 -1.06 2.89 -9.37
C ALA A 115 -1.78 3.47 -10.59
N LEU A 116 -1.46 2.97 -11.79
CA LEU A 116 -2.11 3.41 -13.02
C LEU A 116 -3.59 3.01 -13.07
N ALA A 117 -3.92 1.78 -12.65
CA ALA A 117 -5.29 1.29 -12.60
C ALA A 117 -6.15 2.13 -11.62
N ALA A 118 -5.61 2.46 -10.45
CA ALA A 118 -6.31 3.25 -9.43
C ALA A 118 -6.58 4.71 -9.84
N LEU A 119 -5.85 5.28 -10.80
CA LEU A 119 -6.16 6.61 -11.37
C LEU A 119 -7.36 6.59 -12.32
N SER A 120 -7.74 5.42 -12.82
CA SER A 120 -8.75 5.24 -13.86
C SER A 120 -10.09 4.73 -13.32
N ALA A 121 -10.17 4.46 -12.01
CA ALA A 121 -11.35 3.98 -11.29
C ALA A 121 -12.07 5.14 -10.59
#